data_AF-A0AAV6BAN5-F1
#
_entry.id   AF-A0AAV6BAN5-F1
#
_cell.length_a   1.000
_cell.length_b   1.000
_cell.length_c   1.000
_cell.angle_alpha   90.00
_cell.angle_beta   90.00
_cell.angle_gamma   90.00
#
_symmetry.space_group_name_H-M   'P 1'
#
loop_
_entity.id
_entity.type
_entity.pdbx_description
1 polymer ?
#
loop_
_entity_poly.entity_id
_entity_poly.type
_entity_poly.pdbx_seq_one_letter_code
_entity_poly.pdbx_strand_id
1 'polypeptide(L)'
;LRREETMRKARDWYFRDFNPQSFADFNAAMFGEHSAHLRMVVSYWEMAAALVNNGAISLELFSDSNGEHIGVFSKIEPLLGEIRAAYGPQFATSFEKLIDATPDGRKRVAKTREQMKAIHAQMAQAQQKHAKSA
;
A
#
# COMPACT_ATOMS: atom_id res chain seq x y z
N LEU A 1 7.49 -1.23 11.02
CA LEU A 1 6.61 -0.08 10.68
C LEU A 1 6.41 0.92 11.81
N ARG A 2 5.97 0.53 13.02
CA ARG A 2 5.57 1.51 14.07
C ARG A 2 6.64 1.95 15.08
N ARG A 3 7.75 1.21 15.21
CA ARG A 3 8.74 1.42 16.29
C ARG A 3 9.93 2.26 15.85
N GLU A 4 10.56 1.88 14.75
CA GLU A 4 11.71 2.60 14.20
C GLU A 4 11.22 3.87 13.49
N GLU A 5 11.95 4.97 13.69
CA GLU A 5 11.52 6.32 13.28
C GLU A 5 11.36 6.44 11.76
N THR A 6 12.31 5.93 11.00
CA THR A 6 12.33 6.01 9.53
C THR A 6 11.18 5.20 8.93
N MET A 7 10.93 4.00 9.44
CA MET A 7 9.80 3.16 9.03
C MET A 7 8.46 3.79 9.39
N ARG A 8 8.39 4.56 10.49
CA ARG A 8 7.18 5.32 10.84
C ARG A 8 6.94 6.45 9.84
N LYS A 9 7.97 7.23 9.51
CA LYS A 9 7.90 8.27 8.46
C LYS A 9 7.50 7.67 7.11
N ALA A 10 8.09 6.54 6.73
CA ALA A 10 7.75 5.83 5.50
C ALA A 10 6.29 5.39 5.47
N ARG A 11 5.80 4.80 6.56
CA ARG A 11 4.39 4.41 6.72
C ARG A 11 3.47 5.62 6.58
N ASP A 12 3.76 6.69 7.31
CA ASP A 12 2.91 7.88 7.34
C ASP A 12 2.85 8.54 5.97
N TRP A 13 4.00 8.68 5.29
CA TRP A 13 4.08 9.13 3.90
C TRP A 13 3.27 8.22 2.96
N TYR A 14 3.41 6.90 3.09
CA TYR A 14 2.72 5.95 2.21
C TYR A 14 1.20 6.10 2.28
N PHE A 15 0.65 6.32 3.48
CA PHE A 15 -0.80 6.46 3.65
C PHE A 15 -1.30 7.87 3.34
N ARG A 16 -0.56 8.92 3.70
CA ARG A 16 -1.00 10.31 3.57
C ARG A 16 -0.74 10.88 2.17
N ASP A 17 0.43 10.62 1.61
CA ASP A 17 0.96 11.38 0.47
C ASP A 17 1.08 10.52 -0.79
N PHE A 18 1.44 9.23 -0.67
CA PHE A 18 1.56 8.32 -1.81
C PHE A 18 0.17 7.88 -2.31
N ASN A 19 -0.29 8.42 -3.43
CA ASN A 19 -1.58 8.06 -4.05
C ASN A 19 -1.46 7.95 -5.59
N PRO A 20 -0.71 6.96 -6.10
CA PRO A 20 -0.45 6.86 -7.53
C PRO A 20 -1.75 6.63 -8.31
N GLN A 21 -1.98 7.42 -9.36
CA GLN A 21 -3.10 7.24 -10.29
C GLN A 21 -2.67 6.54 -11.58
N SER A 22 -1.36 6.42 -11.79
CA SER A 22 -0.75 5.83 -12.98
C SER A 22 0.57 5.13 -12.63
N PHE A 23 1.06 4.29 -13.55
CA PHE A 23 2.41 3.75 -13.45
C PHE A 23 3.48 4.86 -13.42
N ALA A 24 3.25 5.98 -14.12
CA ALA A 24 4.17 7.13 -14.10
C ALA A 24 4.30 7.73 -12.68
N ASP A 25 3.20 7.86 -11.94
CA ASP A 25 3.22 8.34 -10.54
C ASP A 25 3.96 7.36 -9.63
N PHE A 26 3.72 6.05 -9.82
CA PHE A 26 4.44 5.02 -9.10
C PHE A 26 5.94 5.09 -9.40
N ASN A 27 6.32 5.24 -10.68
CA ASN A 27 7.70 5.33 -11.13
C ASN A 27 8.40 6.59 -10.58
N ALA A 28 7.70 7.71 -10.55
CA ALA A 28 8.19 8.95 -9.94
C ALA A 28 8.49 8.75 -8.45
N ALA A 29 7.64 8.05 -7.70
CA ALA A 29 7.93 7.70 -6.31
C ALA A 29 9.07 6.68 -6.19
N MET A 30 9.14 5.68 -7.09
CA MET A 30 10.13 4.61 -7.10
C MET A 30 11.57 5.09 -7.34
N PHE A 31 11.75 6.22 -8.01
CA PHE A 31 13.06 6.82 -8.32
C PHE A 31 13.23 8.26 -7.80
N GLY A 32 12.25 8.78 -7.06
CA GLY A 32 12.31 10.11 -6.45
C GLY A 32 12.80 10.09 -5.00
N GLU A 33 12.59 11.22 -4.32
CA GLU A 33 12.98 11.44 -2.92
C GLU A 33 12.44 10.36 -1.96
N HIS A 34 11.24 9.84 -2.22
CA HIS A 34 10.59 8.83 -1.39
C HIS A 34 10.81 7.38 -1.86
N SER A 35 11.78 7.14 -2.74
CA SER A 35 12.12 5.79 -3.22
C SER A 35 12.34 4.79 -2.08
N ALA A 36 13.11 5.20 -1.06
CA ALA A 36 13.37 4.37 0.10
C ALA A 36 12.08 4.07 0.88
N HIS A 37 11.20 5.06 1.08
CA HIS A 37 9.94 4.87 1.81
C HIS A 37 9.02 3.85 1.11
N LEU A 38 8.84 4.00 -0.21
CA LEU A 38 8.05 3.07 -1.01
C LEU A 38 8.58 1.64 -0.90
N ARG A 39 9.89 1.46 -1.13
CA ARG A 39 10.54 0.14 -1.08
C ARG A 39 10.46 -0.47 0.31
N MET A 40 10.64 0.31 1.37
CA MET A 40 10.55 -0.18 2.75
C MET A 40 9.14 -0.69 3.08
N VAL A 41 8.10 0.07 2.75
CA VAL A 41 6.71 -0.33 3.08
C VAL A 41 6.29 -1.56 2.29
N VAL A 42 6.54 -1.58 0.97
CA VAL A 42 6.13 -2.71 0.12
C VAL A 42 6.93 -3.97 0.46
N SER A 43 8.26 -3.87 0.61
CA SER A 43 9.08 -5.05 0.92
C SER A 43 8.82 -5.62 2.32
N TYR A 44 8.46 -4.78 3.29
CA TYR A 44 8.05 -5.25 4.62
C TYR A 44 6.80 -6.14 4.55
N TRP A 45 5.78 -5.70 3.81
CA TRP A 45 4.55 -6.49 3.68
C TRP A 45 4.70 -7.69 2.75
N GLU A 46 5.57 -7.62 1.74
CA GLU A 46 5.98 -8.78 0.94
C GLU A 46 6.62 -9.86 1.82
N MET A 47 7.56 -9.49 2.69
CA MET A 47 8.18 -10.40 3.65
C MET A 47 7.16 -10.98 4.64
N ALA A 48 6.30 -10.14 5.21
CA ALA A 48 5.26 -10.60 6.14
C ALA A 48 4.30 -11.60 5.48
N ALA A 49 3.93 -11.34 4.22
CA ALA A 49 3.12 -12.25 3.43
C ALA A 49 3.85 -13.56 3.12
N ALA A 50 5.15 -13.52 2.82
CA ALA A 50 5.95 -14.72 2.64
C ALA A 50 5.97 -15.60 3.90
N LEU A 51 6.07 -15.02 5.10
CA LEU A 51 6.01 -15.77 6.37
C LEU A 51 4.67 -16.48 6.55
N VAL A 52 3.56 -15.81 6.25
CA VAL A 52 2.21 -16.42 6.34
C VAL A 52 2.03 -17.51 5.30
N ASN A 53 2.40 -17.23 4.05
CA ASN A 53 2.25 -18.16 2.93
C ASN A 53 3.07 -19.45 3.10
N ASN A 54 4.14 -19.42 3.91
CA ASN A 54 4.98 -20.57 4.24
C ASN A 54 4.65 -21.18 5.61
N GLY A 55 3.58 -20.74 6.28
CA GLY A 55 3.10 -21.33 7.53
C GLY A 55 3.91 -20.96 8.79
N ALA A 56 4.84 -20.01 8.70
CA ALA A 56 5.56 -19.51 9.89
C ALA A 56 4.64 -18.71 10.82
N ILE A 57 3.57 -18.13 10.27
CA ILE A 57 2.48 -17.45 11.00
C ILE A 57 1.17 -17.95 10.39
N SER A 58 0.19 -18.37 11.19
CA SER A 58 -1.11 -18.77 10.64
C SER A 58 -1.84 -17.56 10.06
N LEU A 59 -2.64 -17.79 9.01
CA LEU A 59 -3.44 -16.73 8.39
C LEU A 59 -4.41 -16.09 9.39
N GLU A 60 -5.00 -16.88 10.29
CA GLU A 60 -5.90 -16.43 11.35
C GLU A 60 -5.18 -15.47 12.30
N LEU A 61 -4.06 -15.91 12.91
CA LEU A 61 -3.27 -15.07 13.82
C LEU A 61 -2.79 -13.79 13.14
N PHE A 62 -2.36 -13.89 11.89
CA PHE A 62 -1.95 -12.72 11.10
C PHE A 62 -3.10 -11.74 10.90
N SER A 63 -4.29 -12.23 10.55
CA SER A 63 -5.49 -11.43 10.29
C SER A 63 -6.02 -10.75 11.56
N ASP A 64 -5.98 -11.45 12.69
CA ASP A 64 -6.38 -10.91 14.00
C ASP A 64 -5.46 -9.77 14.46
N SER A 65 -4.17 -9.86 14.09
CA SER A 65 -3.16 -8.90 14.51
C SER A 65 -2.95 -7.75 13.52
N ASN A 66 -3.33 -7.91 12.25
CA ASN A 66 -2.97 -6.98 11.18
C ASN A 66 -4.13 -6.73 10.19
N GLY A 67 -4.44 -5.45 9.94
CA GLY A 67 -5.33 -5.04 8.84
C GLY A 67 -4.69 -4.11 7.81
N GLU A 68 -3.56 -3.49 8.14
CA GLU A 68 -2.96 -2.41 7.35
C GLU A 68 -2.47 -2.83 5.96
N HIS A 69 -2.10 -4.10 5.81
CA HIS A 69 -1.66 -4.69 4.56
C HIS A 69 -2.72 -4.58 3.44
N ILE A 70 -4.01 -4.63 3.77
CA ILE A 70 -5.12 -4.37 2.82
C ILE A 70 -5.00 -2.97 2.21
N GLY A 71 -4.75 -1.97 3.06
CA GLY A 71 -4.59 -0.58 2.63
C GLY A 71 -3.35 -0.37 1.78
N VAL A 72 -2.22 -0.98 2.16
CA VAL A 72 -0.99 -0.92 1.36
C VAL A 72 -1.21 -1.54 -0.03
N PHE A 73 -1.73 -2.76 -0.08
CA PHE A 73 -1.96 -3.45 -1.35
C PHE A 73 -2.96 -2.71 -2.25
N SER A 74 -3.98 -2.07 -1.66
CA SER A 74 -5.01 -1.35 -2.41
C SER A 74 -4.48 -0.24 -3.32
N LYS A 75 -3.35 0.38 -2.95
CA LYS A 75 -2.70 1.45 -3.72
C LYS A 75 -1.87 0.94 -4.90
N ILE A 76 -1.31 -0.27 -4.82
CA ILE A 76 -0.45 -0.84 -5.87
C ILE A 76 -1.17 -1.84 -6.77
N GLU A 77 -2.24 -2.50 -6.30
CA GLU A 77 -2.98 -3.54 -7.05
C GLU A 77 -3.35 -3.09 -8.48
N PRO A 78 -3.92 -1.88 -8.72
CA PRO A 78 -4.32 -1.48 -10.08
C PRO A 78 -3.16 -1.40 -11.07
N LEU A 79 -1.94 -1.21 -10.56
CA LEU A 79 -0.75 -0.96 -11.35
C LEU A 79 0.15 -2.20 -11.46
N LEU A 80 -0.21 -3.32 -10.82
CA LEU A 80 0.65 -4.51 -10.75
C LEU A 80 1.06 -5.04 -12.12
N GLY A 81 0.18 -4.96 -13.13
CA GLY A 81 0.51 -5.38 -14.49
C GLY A 81 1.68 -4.58 -15.08
N GLU A 82 1.60 -3.25 -15.03
CA GLU A 82 2.64 -2.35 -15.53
C GLU A 82 3.92 -2.44 -14.69
N ILE A 83 3.78 -2.49 -13.36
CA ILE A 83 4.90 -2.64 -12.42
C ILE A 83 5.67 -3.93 -12.71
N ARG A 84 4.97 -5.05 -12.90
CA ARG A 84 5.59 -6.35 -13.19
C ARG A 84 6.22 -6.39 -14.58
N ALA A 85 5.62 -5.73 -15.57
CA ALA A 85 6.22 -5.59 -16.90
C ALA A 85 7.54 -4.79 -16.85
N ALA A 86 7.63 -3.78 -15.99
CA ALA A 86 8.81 -2.92 -15.88
C ALA A 86 9.92 -3.47 -14.98
N TYR A 87 9.58 -4.04 -13.82
CA TYR A 87 10.56 -4.42 -12.79
C TYR A 87 10.71 -5.92 -12.59
N GLY A 88 9.83 -6.74 -13.18
CA GLY A 88 9.88 -8.19 -13.12
C GLY A 88 8.61 -8.80 -12.53
N PRO A 89 8.26 -10.02 -12.97
CA PRO A 89 6.98 -10.65 -12.62
C PRO A 89 6.85 -11.00 -11.14
N GLN A 90 7.95 -11.04 -10.38
CA GLN A 90 7.96 -11.38 -8.96
C GLN A 90 7.46 -10.25 -8.04
N PHE A 91 7.30 -9.03 -8.56
CA PHE A 91 6.92 -7.89 -7.73
C PHE A 91 5.58 -8.14 -7.00
N ALA A 92 5.64 -8.02 -5.66
CA ALA A 92 4.51 -8.17 -4.74
C ALA A 92 3.76 -9.53 -4.85
N THR A 93 4.41 -10.59 -5.29
CA THR A 93 3.74 -11.89 -5.53
C THR A 93 3.30 -12.58 -4.25
N SER A 94 4.13 -12.59 -3.19
CA SER A 94 3.73 -13.14 -1.90
C SER A 94 2.61 -12.31 -1.29
N PHE A 95 2.70 -10.99 -1.41
CA PHE A 95 1.69 -10.07 -0.92
C PHE A 95 0.35 -10.29 -1.62
N GLU A 96 0.33 -10.40 -2.95
CA GLU A 96 -0.87 -10.71 -3.70
C GLU A 96 -1.49 -12.05 -3.26
N LYS A 97 -0.66 -13.10 -3.13
CA LYS A 97 -1.12 -14.41 -2.66
C LYS A 97 -1.75 -14.35 -1.27
N LEU A 98 -1.20 -13.54 -0.35
CA LEU A 98 -1.79 -13.34 0.97
C LEU A 98 -3.16 -12.66 0.89
N ILE A 99 -3.32 -11.66 0.01
CA ILE A 99 -4.60 -10.99 -0.20
C ILE A 99 -5.65 -11.97 -0.72
N ASP A 100 -5.27 -12.87 -1.64
CA ASP A 100 -6.15 -13.92 -2.15
C ASP A 100 -6.53 -14.95 -1.09
N ALA A 101 -5.61 -15.28 -0.17
CA ALA A 101 -5.88 -16.19 0.94
C ALA A 101 -6.72 -15.55 2.04
N THR A 102 -6.66 -14.23 2.21
CA THR A 102 -7.36 -13.51 3.28
C THR A 102 -8.88 -13.54 3.08
N PRO A 103 -9.69 -13.82 4.11
CA PRO A 103 -11.16 -13.78 4.00
C PRO A 103 -11.66 -12.44 3.46
N ASP A 104 -12.43 -12.52 2.36
CA ASP A 104 -12.91 -11.38 1.57
C ASP A 104 -11.81 -10.39 1.14
N GLY A 105 -10.54 -10.82 1.05
CA GLY A 105 -9.38 -9.96 0.86
C GLY A 105 -9.51 -9.01 -0.34
N ARG A 106 -9.85 -9.53 -1.53
CA ARG A 106 -10.08 -8.70 -2.73
C ARG A 106 -11.23 -7.71 -2.57
N LYS A 107 -12.34 -8.12 -1.93
CA LYS A 107 -13.48 -7.21 -1.65
C LYS A 107 -13.06 -6.11 -0.68
N ARG A 108 -12.29 -6.44 0.36
CA ARG A 108 -11.75 -5.49 1.34
C ARG A 108 -10.79 -4.51 0.67
N VAL A 109 -9.89 -4.98 -0.18
CA VAL A 109 -8.97 -4.15 -0.97
C VAL A 109 -9.74 -3.17 -1.85
N ALA A 110 -10.73 -3.63 -2.60
CA ALA A 110 -11.56 -2.76 -3.45
C ALA A 110 -12.31 -1.72 -2.61
N LYS A 111 -12.94 -2.13 -1.50
CA LYS A 111 -13.63 -1.21 -0.58
C LYS A 111 -12.66 -0.17 -0.01
N THR A 112 -11.48 -0.57 0.45
CA THR A 112 -10.46 0.32 1.00
C THR A 112 -9.96 1.31 -0.06
N ARG A 113 -9.77 0.88 -1.31
CA ARG A 113 -9.41 1.78 -2.42
C ARG A 113 -10.44 2.88 -2.60
N GLU A 114 -11.72 2.54 -2.66
CA GLU A 114 -12.79 3.53 -2.84
C GLU A 114 -12.89 4.48 -1.64
N GLN A 115 -12.73 3.96 -0.42
CA GLN A 115 -12.67 4.80 0.78
C GLN A 115 -11.49 5.78 0.75
N MET A 116 -10.30 5.34 0.34
CA MET A 116 -9.12 6.20 0.22
C MET A 116 -9.29 7.28 -0.84
N LYS A 117 -9.86 6.94 -2.00
CA LYS A 117 -10.21 7.93 -3.03
C LYS A 117 -11.14 9.01 -2.48
N ALA A 118 -12.19 8.61 -1.75
CA ALA A 118 -13.14 9.53 -1.14
C ALA A 118 -12.47 10.45 -0.10
N ILE A 119 -11.63 9.90 0.78
CA ILE A 119 -10.88 10.67 1.78
C ILE A 119 -9.96 11.69 1.09
N HIS A 120 -9.19 11.28 0.08
CA HIS A 120 -8.30 12.18 -0.65
C HIS A 120 -9.07 13.29 -1.38
N ALA A 121 -10.21 12.97 -2.01
CA ALA A 121 -11.06 13.98 -2.64
C ALA A 121 -11.58 15.00 -1.62
N GLN A 122 -12.02 14.55 -0.44
CA GLN A 122 -12.47 15.44 0.64
C GLN A 122 -11.34 16.34 1.16
N MET A 123 -10.13 15.78 1.35
CA MET A 123 -8.96 16.55 1.79
C MET A 123 -8.56 17.62 0.78
N ALA A 124 -8.54 17.29 -0.51
CA ALA A 124 -8.24 18.25 -1.58
C ALA A 124 -9.27 19.40 -1.62
N GLN A 125 -10.55 19.09 -1.45
CA GLN A 125 -11.61 20.10 -1.38
C GLN A 125 -11.47 21.00 -0.15
N ALA A 126 -11.12 20.43 1.02
CA ALA A 126 -10.91 21.20 2.24
C ALA A 126 -9.73 22.16 2.12
N GLN A 127 -8.61 21.73 1.52
CA GLN A 127 -7.45 22.58 1.25
C GLN A 127 -7.79 23.73 0.29
N GLN A 128 -8.56 23.46 -0.77
CA GLN A 128 -9.01 24.50 -1.69
C GLN A 128 -9.93 25.52 -1.03
N LYS A 129 -10.79 25.10 -0.10
CA LYS A 129 -11.64 26.02 0.67
C LYS A 129 -10.81 26.90 1.61
N HIS A 130 -9.87 26.31 2.34
CA HIS A 130 -8.99 27.04 3.24
C HIS A 130 -8.10 28.06 2.49
N ALA A 131 -7.59 27.69 1.31
CA ALA A 131 -6.77 28.59 0.49
C ALA A 131 -7.56 29.75 -0.15
N LYS A 132 -8.90 29.65 -0.25
CA LYS A 132 -9.77 30.73 -0.74
C LYS A 132 -10.29 31.65 0.37
N SER A 133 -10.20 31.22 1.63
CA SER A 133 -10.61 31.98 2.81
C SER A 133 -9.45 32.68 3.53
N ALA A 134 -8.21 32.39 3.13
CA ALA A 134 -6.99 33.04 3.59
C ALA A 134 -6.54 34.10 2.56
#